data_AF-A0A3L6QZV9-F1
#
_entry.id   AF-A0A3L6QZV9-F1
#
_cell.length_a   1.000
_cell.length_b   1.000
_cell.length_c   1.000
_cell.angle_alpha   90.00
_cell.angle_beta   90.00
_cell.angle_gamma   90.00
#
_symmetry.space_group_name_H-M   'P 1'
#
loop_
_entity.id
_entity.type
_entity.pdbx_description
1 polymer ?
#
loop_
_entity_poly.entity_id
_entity_poly.type
_entity_poly.pdbx_seq_one_letter_code
_entity_poly.pdbx_strand_id
1 'polypeptide(L)'
;MPPLDGADEPSARAPLLPPHAPRRAAARLHPLPLIVAAAFLASFHLLFLSPGPSYYQSLFLSLGSNDTAAAHLRALTQRPHVAGTRANSLTAAYVRDALSSHSFPTRLTPYSVLLSYPARRSLSLSAPDRGTIHFALEQETYPGDPYAAVSAEAVPTFLAYAASDSVAAEAVYANYGRAEDFAYLAARGVNVTGKVAVARYGKVFRGDIVRNARDAGAAAAVIYTDAKDYAAGKAFPDGPWMPPTGVQVGSTFKGVGDPTTPMWASSEGCQRLSIAEAMASDDMPGIPALPVSGMDGEAILRLIGGDVAPEDWQGGAPAPAYRLGPGPAVLNLTYVGNETMATIQNVISVIEGKEEPERYVILGNHRDAWTFGGVDPNSGTAALLELAQRLSELQKKGWRPRRTIILCNWDAEEYALIGSTEWVEENRAMITSRTVAYLNVDSAVYGRGFYASATPQLDELLKEASKQVQNPDNRTESLYDLWMASNTSPLIGRLGGGGSDYSSFVQHIGIPSADMSIGSEYAVYHSLYDDFIWMEKFGDPLFQRHVAAASIWGLVALRLSDEEILPFNYSYYAAELENGAMGISERVLGMPVSLSPLHKSIKEFRRAVLKVDSELKVCILLIALCCA
;
A
#
# COMPACT_ATOMS: atom_id res chain seq x y z
N MET A 1 87.74 1.90 52.50
CA MET A 1 88.85 2.44 51.69
C MET A 1 88.35 3.69 50.99
N PRO A 2 89.20 4.72 50.95
CA PRO A 2 88.93 6.06 51.50
C PRO A 2 88.82 7.07 50.33
N PRO A 3 89.05 8.40 50.44
CA PRO A 3 89.45 9.21 51.60
C PRO A 3 88.77 10.61 51.73
N LEU A 4 88.69 11.17 52.95
CA LEU A 4 89.50 12.32 53.51
C LEU A 4 88.90 13.70 53.12
N ASP A 5 88.91 14.78 53.90
CA ASP A 5 89.47 15.24 55.18
C ASP A 5 88.54 16.41 55.59
N GLY A 6 88.26 16.76 56.84
CA GLY A 6 89.19 17.18 57.89
C GLY A 6 88.67 18.48 58.54
N ALA A 7 88.49 18.45 59.87
CA ALA A 7 88.81 19.49 60.88
C ALA A 7 88.34 20.96 60.66
N ASP A 8 87.83 21.74 61.62
CA ASP A 8 88.03 21.81 63.07
C ASP A 8 86.90 22.63 63.73
N GLU A 9 86.75 22.42 65.04
CA GLU A 9 85.97 23.10 66.10
C GLU A 9 86.23 24.64 66.27
N PRO A 10 85.71 25.39 67.29
CA PRO A 10 84.67 25.16 68.32
C PRO A 10 83.70 26.38 68.56
N SER A 11 82.85 26.26 69.60
CA SER A 11 82.41 27.34 70.52
C SER A 11 81.01 28.00 70.36
N ALA A 12 80.05 27.39 71.06
CA ALA A 12 79.12 27.97 72.04
C ALA A 12 78.36 29.30 71.74
N ARG A 13 77.00 29.23 71.74
CA ARG A 13 76.08 30.16 72.44
C ARG A 13 74.60 29.75 72.35
N ALA A 14 73.95 29.73 73.52
CA ALA A 14 72.55 29.96 73.91
C ALA A 14 71.35 29.55 73.00
N PRO A 15 70.25 29.00 73.57
CA PRO A 15 69.09 28.54 72.80
C PRO A 15 68.22 29.70 72.29
N LEU A 16 68.00 29.72 70.97
CA LEU A 16 67.08 30.63 70.28
C LEU A 16 65.65 30.08 70.28
N LEU A 17 64.71 30.99 70.53
CA LEU A 17 63.25 30.83 70.50
C LEU A 17 62.74 30.12 69.22
N PRO A 18 61.66 29.32 69.31
CA PRO A 18 61.05 28.71 68.13
C PRO A 18 60.38 29.76 67.22
N PRO A 19 60.44 29.59 65.89
CA PRO A 19 59.93 30.59 64.95
C PRO A 19 58.40 30.60 64.89
N HIS A 20 57.87 31.80 64.67
CA HIS A 20 56.46 32.08 64.43
C HIS A 20 55.85 31.21 63.32
N ALA A 21 54.68 30.64 63.62
CA ALA A 21 53.82 30.00 62.63
C ALA A 21 53.38 30.99 61.53
N PRO A 22 53.42 30.61 60.24
CA PRO A 22 52.90 31.46 59.18
C PRO A 22 51.37 31.47 59.22
N ARG A 23 50.79 32.68 59.25
CA ARG A 23 49.35 32.91 59.00
C ARG A 23 49.00 32.36 57.61
N ARG A 24 48.23 31.28 57.54
CA ARG A 24 47.54 30.88 56.31
C ARG A 24 46.48 31.94 55.99
N ALA A 25 46.75 32.77 55.00
CA ALA A 25 45.72 33.56 54.34
C ALA A 25 44.78 32.59 53.62
N ALA A 26 43.52 32.53 54.06
CA ALA A 26 42.47 31.87 53.30
C ALA A 26 42.25 32.68 52.01
N ALA A 27 42.81 32.22 50.90
CA ALA A 27 42.43 32.70 49.58
C ALA A 27 40.97 32.31 49.35
N ARG A 28 40.06 33.29 49.46
CA ARG A 28 38.69 33.13 48.96
C ARG A 28 38.78 32.92 47.46
N LEU A 29 38.66 31.67 47.01
CA LEU A 29 38.35 31.36 45.62
C LEU A 29 37.00 32.00 45.32
N HIS A 30 37.01 33.12 44.60
CA HIS A 30 35.79 33.68 44.04
C HIS A 30 35.23 32.66 43.04
N PRO A 31 33.96 32.22 43.18
CA PRO A 31 33.38 31.18 42.33
C PRO A 31 33.08 31.66 40.90
N LEU A 32 33.29 32.95 40.62
CA LEU A 32 32.94 33.60 39.36
C LEU A 32 33.58 32.95 38.12
N PRO A 33 34.88 32.56 38.10
CA PRO A 33 35.49 31.92 36.93
C PRO A 33 34.92 30.51 36.65
N LEU A 34 34.58 29.77 37.71
CA LEU A 34 33.97 28.44 37.64
C LEU A 34 32.52 28.51 37.17
N ILE A 35 31.77 29.52 37.63
CA ILE A 35 30.39 29.77 37.19
C ILE A 35 30.37 30.22 35.72
N VAL A 36 31.29 31.08 35.29
CA VAL A 36 31.39 31.52 33.89
C VAL A 36 31.83 30.36 32.98
N ALA A 37 32.77 29.50 33.40
CA ALA A 37 33.16 28.31 32.65
C ALA A 37 32.02 27.28 32.56
N ALA A 38 31.28 27.05 33.65
CA ALA A 38 30.10 26.18 33.65
C ALA A 38 28.96 26.75 32.80
N ALA A 39 28.75 28.08 32.82
CA ALA A 39 27.78 28.75 31.96
C ALA A 39 28.19 28.70 30.48
N PHE A 40 29.49 28.82 30.16
CA PHE A 40 30.00 28.63 28.81
C PHE A 40 29.89 27.18 28.35
N LEU A 41 30.20 26.19 29.18
CA LEU A 41 30.01 24.76 28.86
C LEU A 41 28.54 24.38 28.72
N ALA A 42 27.65 24.91 29.58
CA ALA A 42 26.22 24.70 29.50
C ALA A 42 25.61 25.39 28.27
N SER A 43 26.06 26.60 27.92
CA SER A 43 25.62 27.27 26.69
C SER A 43 26.22 26.63 25.44
N PHE A 44 27.43 26.09 25.49
CA PHE A 44 27.99 25.26 24.41
C PHE A 44 27.16 23.97 24.26
N HIS A 45 26.83 23.26 25.34
CA HIS A 45 25.96 22.08 25.28
C HIS A 45 24.54 22.40 24.81
N LEU A 46 23.97 23.55 25.19
CA LEU A 46 22.67 24.02 24.69
C LEU A 46 22.70 24.44 23.21
N LEU A 47 23.84 24.90 22.69
CA LEU A 47 24.05 25.22 21.27
C LEU A 47 24.26 23.97 20.40
N PHE A 48 24.60 22.81 21.00
CA PHE A 48 24.87 21.55 20.29
C PHE A 48 23.85 20.42 20.61
N LEU A 49 22.81 20.69 21.40
CA LEU A 49 21.70 19.75 21.56
C LEU A 49 20.91 19.69 20.24
N SER A 50 20.95 18.54 19.57
CA SER A 50 20.04 18.28 18.46
C SER A 50 18.60 18.45 18.94
N PRO A 51 17.74 19.15 18.19
CA PRO A 51 16.33 19.28 18.52
C PRO A 51 15.69 17.90 18.76
N GLY A 52 14.80 17.79 19.74
CA GLY A 52 14.13 16.53 20.07
C GLY A 52 13.13 16.07 18.99
N PRO A 53 12.66 14.80 19.03
CA PRO A 53 11.76 14.23 18.01
C PRO A 53 10.51 15.09 17.70
N SER A 54 9.94 15.74 18.72
CA SER A 54 8.77 16.63 18.58
C SER A 54 9.03 17.85 17.66
N TYR A 55 10.26 18.38 17.62
CA TYR A 55 10.62 19.47 16.72
C TYR A 55 10.59 19.01 15.25
N TYR A 56 11.24 17.88 14.94
CA TYR A 56 11.32 17.38 13.57
C TYR A 56 9.97 16.90 13.05
N GLN A 57 9.13 16.32 13.91
CA GLN A 57 7.74 15.99 13.57
C GLN A 57 6.93 17.25 13.20
N SER A 58 7.02 18.31 14.02
CA SER A 58 6.32 19.57 13.75
C SER A 58 6.83 20.25 12.48
N LEU A 59 8.16 20.25 12.28
CA LEU A 59 8.78 20.78 11.07
C LEU A 59 8.33 20.00 9.84
N PHE A 60 8.33 18.67 9.89
CA PHE A 60 7.87 17.80 8.80
C PHE A 60 6.44 18.14 8.36
N LEU A 61 5.52 18.29 9.31
CA LEU A 61 4.13 18.66 9.01
C LEU A 61 4.04 20.06 8.36
N SER A 62 4.87 21.00 8.79
CA SER A 62 4.86 22.38 8.25
C SER A 62 5.43 22.53 6.84
N LEU A 63 6.19 21.53 6.36
CA LEU A 63 6.89 21.57 5.07
C LEU A 63 6.02 21.10 3.89
N GLY A 64 4.75 20.75 4.14
CA GLY A 64 3.85 20.23 3.11
C GLY A 64 3.56 21.20 1.97
N SER A 65 3.55 20.69 0.74
CA SER A 65 3.35 21.48 -0.47
C SER A 65 2.37 20.82 -1.44
N ASN A 66 1.21 21.45 -1.60
CA ASN A 66 0.18 21.03 -2.55
C ASN A 66 0.74 21.06 -3.99
N ASP A 67 1.53 22.08 -4.33
CA ASP A 67 2.13 22.25 -5.65
C ASP A 67 3.13 21.13 -5.98
N THR A 68 3.88 20.67 -4.98
CA THR A 68 4.83 19.55 -5.13
C THR A 68 4.09 18.25 -5.41
N ALA A 69 3.04 17.94 -4.63
CA ALA A 69 2.21 16.77 -4.85
C ALA A 69 1.56 16.80 -6.25
N ALA A 70 0.98 17.94 -6.64
CA ALA A 70 0.35 18.13 -7.95
C ALA A 70 1.35 17.96 -9.11
N ALA A 71 2.55 18.53 -8.98
CA ALA A 71 3.58 18.44 -10.00
C ALA A 71 4.08 17.01 -10.20
N HIS A 72 4.29 16.26 -9.12
CA HIS A 72 4.66 14.84 -9.21
C HIS A 72 3.55 14.03 -9.86
N LEU A 73 2.30 14.17 -9.42
CA LEU A 73 1.21 13.40 -10.01
C LEU A 73 1.06 13.68 -11.50
N ARG A 74 1.12 14.95 -11.90
CA ARG A 74 1.05 15.35 -13.32
C ARG A 74 2.19 14.76 -14.15
N ALA A 75 3.39 14.66 -13.59
CA ALA A 75 4.54 14.10 -14.29
C ALA A 75 4.43 12.58 -14.46
N LEU A 76 3.92 11.89 -13.45
CA LEU A 76 3.75 10.43 -13.45
C LEU A 76 2.67 9.98 -14.44
N THR A 77 1.58 10.75 -14.55
CA THR A 77 0.38 10.40 -15.31
C THR A 77 0.34 10.96 -16.74
N GLN A 78 1.50 11.27 -17.33
CA GLN A 78 1.54 11.84 -18.69
C GLN A 78 1.20 10.82 -19.78
N ARG A 79 1.41 9.54 -19.52
CA ARG A 79 1.26 8.45 -20.49
C ARG A 79 0.74 7.20 -19.80
N PRO A 80 0.02 6.31 -20.49
CA PRO A 80 -0.30 5.00 -19.94
C PRO A 80 0.98 4.19 -19.70
N HIS A 81 1.12 3.57 -18.53
CA HIS A 81 2.38 2.95 -18.11
C HIS A 81 2.20 1.59 -17.42
N VAL A 82 1.68 0.62 -18.18
CA VAL A 82 1.55 -0.79 -17.77
C VAL A 82 2.92 -1.39 -17.46
N ALA A 83 2.99 -2.26 -16.45
CA ALA A 83 4.20 -3.01 -16.10
C ALA A 83 4.88 -3.64 -17.32
N GLY A 84 6.22 -3.70 -17.31
CA GLY A 84 7.02 -4.24 -18.42
C GLY A 84 7.07 -3.38 -19.70
N THR A 85 6.34 -2.26 -19.78
CA THR A 85 6.39 -1.35 -20.94
C THR A 85 7.50 -0.31 -20.82
N ARG A 86 7.91 0.26 -21.96
CA ARG A 86 8.86 1.38 -21.99
C ARG A 86 8.36 2.60 -21.20
N ALA A 87 7.06 2.90 -21.25
CA ALA A 87 6.49 4.03 -20.52
C ALA A 87 6.69 3.85 -19.01
N ASN A 88 6.41 2.66 -18.48
CA ASN A 88 6.62 2.36 -17.07
C ASN A 88 8.10 2.41 -16.64
N SER A 89 9.04 1.97 -17.49
CA SER A 89 10.47 2.15 -17.22
C SER A 89 10.89 3.63 -17.17
N LEU A 90 10.26 4.50 -17.98
CA LEU A 90 10.49 5.95 -17.91
C LEU A 90 9.91 6.55 -16.64
N THR A 91 8.73 6.10 -16.20
CA THR A 91 8.16 6.49 -14.89
C THR A 91 9.07 6.03 -13.74
N ALA A 92 9.64 4.82 -13.81
CA ALA A 92 10.63 4.34 -12.83
C ALA A 92 11.88 5.23 -12.78
N ALA A 93 12.38 5.64 -13.95
CA ALA A 93 13.50 6.57 -14.05
C ALA A 93 13.17 7.93 -13.44
N TYR A 94 11.97 8.46 -13.65
CA TYR A 94 11.49 9.69 -13.03
C TYR A 94 11.49 9.60 -11.50
N VAL A 95 10.91 8.53 -10.93
CA VAL A 95 10.89 8.30 -9.47
C VAL A 95 12.31 8.19 -8.92
N ARG A 96 13.18 7.41 -9.58
CA ARG A 96 14.59 7.29 -9.21
C ARG A 96 15.29 8.65 -9.19
N ASP A 97 15.10 9.47 -10.23
CA ASP A 97 15.77 10.75 -10.36
C ASP A 97 15.27 11.77 -9.34
N ALA A 98 13.95 11.77 -9.06
CA ALA A 98 13.36 12.58 -8.01
C ALA A 98 13.94 12.23 -6.62
N LEU A 99 13.97 10.96 -6.25
CA LEU A 99 14.54 10.51 -4.97
C LEU A 99 16.06 10.76 -4.89
N SER A 100 16.80 10.53 -5.97
CA SER A 100 18.25 10.77 -6.02
C SER A 100 18.61 12.25 -5.88
N SER A 101 17.73 13.17 -6.32
CA SER A 101 17.93 14.62 -6.19
C SER A 101 18.00 15.08 -4.72
N HIS A 102 17.47 14.29 -3.79
CA HIS A 102 17.51 14.52 -2.35
C HIS A 102 18.78 13.97 -1.66
N SER A 103 19.79 13.54 -2.44
CA SER A 103 21.01 12.88 -1.94
C SER A 103 20.75 11.56 -1.23
N PHE A 104 19.59 10.93 -1.45
CA PHE A 104 19.30 9.58 -0.97
C PHE A 104 19.91 8.55 -1.93
N PRO A 105 20.77 7.63 -1.47
CA PRO A 105 21.20 6.49 -2.27
C PRO A 105 20.00 5.73 -2.84
N THR A 106 19.85 5.75 -4.16
CA THR A 106 18.69 5.21 -4.86
C THR A 106 19.13 4.32 -6.01
N ARG A 107 18.53 3.13 -6.14
CA ARG A 107 18.84 2.16 -7.19
C ARG A 107 17.57 1.57 -7.82
N LEU A 108 17.68 1.20 -9.09
CA LEU A 108 16.71 0.32 -9.74
C LEU A 108 17.07 -1.13 -9.41
N THR A 109 16.06 -1.93 -9.08
CA THR A 109 16.20 -3.38 -8.81
C THR A 109 15.36 -4.13 -9.83
N PRO A 110 15.97 -4.71 -10.86
CA PRO A 110 15.24 -5.38 -11.92
C PRO A 110 14.90 -6.83 -11.59
N TYR A 111 13.72 -7.29 -12.02
CA TYR A 111 13.35 -8.70 -12.07
C TYR A 111 12.83 -9.05 -13.46
N SER A 112 13.18 -10.24 -13.96
CA SER A 112 12.55 -10.77 -15.18
C SER A 112 11.37 -11.63 -14.75
N VAL A 113 10.16 -11.26 -15.15
CA VAL A 113 8.92 -11.87 -14.65
C VAL A 113 7.98 -12.21 -15.78
N LEU A 114 7.08 -13.17 -15.58
CA LEU A 114 6.03 -13.47 -16.53
C LEU A 114 4.92 -12.41 -16.44
N LEU A 115 4.65 -11.72 -17.55
CA LEU A 115 3.48 -10.85 -17.72
C LEU A 115 2.63 -11.35 -18.89
N SER A 116 1.43 -10.81 -19.04
CA SER A 116 0.52 -11.13 -20.15
C SER A 116 -0.05 -9.87 -20.79
N TYR A 117 -0.17 -9.84 -22.11
CA TYR A 117 -0.77 -8.72 -22.85
C TYR A 117 -1.77 -9.24 -23.89
N PRO A 118 -2.79 -8.46 -24.30
CA PRO A 118 -3.72 -8.90 -25.33
C PRO A 118 -3.07 -8.85 -26.71
N ALA A 119 -3.03 -9.99 -27.41
CA ALA A 119 -2.63 -10.06 -28.82
C ALA A 119 -3.83 -9.92 -29.77
N ARG A 120 -4.94 -10.58 -29.45
CA ARG A 120 -6.19 -10.48 -30.22
C ARG A 120 -7.39 -10.58 -29.29
N ARG A 121 -8.42 -9.77 -29.58
CA ARG A 121 -9.69 -9.77 -28.87
C ARG A 121 -10.82 -9.46 -29.83
N SER A 122 -11.95 -10.13 -29.67
CA SER A 122 -13.20 -9.79 -30.36
C SER A 122 -14.39 -10.31 -29.58
N LEU A 123 -15.47 -9.55 -29.59
CA LEU A 123 -16.74 -9.96 -29.02
C LEU A 123 -17.87 -9.56 -29.98
N SER A 124 -18.78 -10.49 -30.24
CA SER A 124 -20.03 -10.18 -30.93
C SER A 124 -21.21 -10.88 -30.29
N LEU A 125 -22.35 -10.23 -30.32
CA LEU A 125 -23.62 -10.70 -29.79
C LEU A 125 -24.60 -10.96 -30.94
N SER A 126 -25.26 -12.12 -30.89
CA SER A 126 -26.34 -12.46 -31.82
C SER A 126 -27.52 -13.04 -31.05
N ALA A 127 -28.71 -12.92 -31.61
CA ALA A 127 -29.94 -13.54 -31.11
C ALA A 127 -30.88 -13.82 -32.30
N PRO A 128 -31.84 -14.75 -32.20
CA PRO A 128 -32.84 -14.99 -33.23
C PRO A 128 -33.54 -13.69 -33.65
N ASP A 129 -33.73 -13.50 -34.96
CA ASP A 129 -34.40 -12.35 -35.56
C ASP A 129 -33.80 -10.98 -35.19
N ARG A 130 -32.51 -10.96 -34.82
CA ARG A 130 -31.72 -9.77 -34.54
C ARG A 130 -30.44 -9.79 -35.39
N GLY A 131 -30.00 -8.61 -35.81
CA GLY A 131 -28.67 -8.45 -36.42
C GLY A 131 -27.56 -8.79 -35.42
N THR A 132 -26.39 -9.15 -35.94
CA THR A 132 -25.19 -9.32 -35.10
C THR A 132 -24.65 -7.96 -34.68
N ILE A 133 -24.41 -7.79 -33.38
CA ILE A 133 -23.74 -6.61 -32.82
C ILE A 133 -22.27 -6.96 -32.63
N HIS A 134 -21.38 -6.20 -33.24
CA HIS A 134 -19.93 -6.31 -32.99
C HIS A 134 -19.52 -5.21 -32.02
N PHE A 135 -18.88 -5.58 -30.92
CA PHE A 135 -18.40 -4.61 -29.93
C PHE A 135 -16.99 -4.15 -30.29
N ALA A 136 -16.76 -2.84 -30.22
CA ALA A 136 -15.45 -2.25 -30.48
C ALA A 136 -14.44 -2.61 -29.38
N LEU A 137 -14.91 -2.78 -28.14
CA LEU A 137 -14.09 -2.99 -26.94
C LEU A 137 -13.10 -1.83 -26.72
N GLU A 138 -13.52 -0.60 -27.01
CA GLU A 138 -12.71 0.60 -26.88
C GLU A 138 -13.31 1.54 -25.84
N GLN A 139 -12.45 2.28 -25.16
CA GLN A 139 -12.84 3.34 -24.23
C GLN A 139 -12.77 4.67 -24.98
N GLU A 140 -13.84 5.46 -24.96
CA GLU A 140 -13.94 6.67 -25.77
C GLU A 140 -13.33 7.89 -25.06
N THR A 141 -12.61 8.73 -25.81
CA THR A 141 -12.21 10.07 -25.34
C THR A 141 -13.38 11.05 -25.42
N TYR A 142 -13.33 12.16 -24.68
CA TYR A 142 -14.38 13.19 -24.69
C TYR A 142 -13.93 14.50 -25.39
N PRO A 143 -14.88 15.37 -25.80
CA PRO A 143 -14.54 16.65 -26.40
C PRO A 143 -13.63 17.50 -25.50
N GLY A 144 -12.47 17.90 -26.01
CA GLY A 144 -11.50 18.71 -25.27
C GLY A 144 -10.65 17.92 -24.26
N ASP A 145 -10.67 16.59 -24.31
CA ASP A 145 -9.78 15.73 -23.53
C ASP A 145 -8.30 16.03 -23.84
N PRO A 146 -7.50 16.50 -22.86
CA PRO A 146 -6.08 16.78 -23.06
C PRO A 146 -5.26 15.50 -23.30
N TYR A 147 -5.79 14.34 -22.93
CA TYR A 147 -5.15 13.04 -23.09
C TYR A 147 -5.54 12.33 -24.40
N ALA A 148 -6.49 12.86 -25.18
CA ALA A 148 -7.05 12.15 -26.33
C ALA A 148 -6.00 11.58 -27.32
N ALA A 149 -4.94 12.35 -27.60
CA ALA A 149 -3.89 11.90 -28.51
C ALA A 149 -3.01 10.78 -27.92
N VAL A 150 -2.75 10.82 -26.60
CA VAL A 150 -1.89 9.84 -25.92
C VAL A 150 -2.68 8.62 -25.44
N SER A 151 -4.00 8.71 -25.30
CA SER A 151 -4.89 7.58 -25.01
C SER A 151 -4.80 6.46 -26.06
N ALA A 152 -4.40 6.78 -27.30
CA ALA A 152 -4.13 5.79 -28.33
C ALA A 152 -2.92 4.88 -28.03
N GLU A 153 -2.06 5.25 -27.07
CA GLU A 153 -0.94 4.44 -26.59
C GLU A 153 -1.35 3.45 -25.49
N ALA A 154 -2.58 3.55 -24.95
CA ALA A 154 -3.07 2.65 -23.92
C ALA A 154 -3.14 1.22 -24.45
N VAL A 155 -2.77 0.25 -23.60
CA VAL A 155 -2.92 -1.16 -23.93
C VAL A 155 -4.42 -1.46 -24.11
N PRO A 156 -4.83 -2.17 -25.17
CA PRO A 156 -6.24 -2.51 -25.37
C PRO A 156 -6.83 -3.24 -24.17
N THR A 157 -8.11 -3.03 -23.86
CA THR A 157 -8.71 -3.59 -22.62
C THR A 157 -8.66 -5.11 -22.59
N PHE A 158 -8.28 -5.67 -21.44
CA PHE A 158 -8.09 -7.10 -21.24
C PHE A 158 -8.10 -7.50 -19.76
N LEU A 159 -8.21 -8.79 -19.50
CA LEU A 159 -7.98 -9.40 -18.20
C LEU A 159 -6.65 -10.13 -18.27
N ALA A 160 -5.66 -9.70 -17.49
CA ALA A 160 -4.34 -10.33 -17.50
C ALA A 160 -4.45 -11.79 -17.01
N TYR A 161 -3.68 -12.66 -17.67
CA TYR A 161 -3.63 -14.12 -17.52
C TYR A 161 -4.89 -14.89 -17.94
N ALA A 162 -5.89 -14.25 -18.55
CA ALA A 162 -7.02 -14.96 -19.16
C ALA A 162 -6.54 -15.98 -20.21
N ALA A 163 -7.18 -17.14 -20.30
CA ALA A 163 -6.72 -18.19 -21.22
C ALA A 163 -7.01 -17.83 -22.69
N SER A 164 -6.12 -18.21 -23.59
CA SER A 164 -6.32 -18.01 -25.03
C SER A 164 -7.29 -19.03 -25.61
N ASP A 165 -8.45 -18.60 -26.11
CA ASP A 165 -9.43 -19.46 -26.81
C ASP A 165 -10.50 -18.65 -27.57
N SER A 166 -11.34 -19.34 -28.35
CA SER A 166 -12.49 -18.81 -29.08
C SER A 166 -13.75 -19.62 -28.77
N VAL A 167 -14.77 -18.96 -28.21
CA VAL A 167 -16.01 -19.59 -27.75
C VAL A 167 -17.21 -18.87 -28.35
N ALA A 168 -18.10 -19.63 -28.99
CA ALA A 168 -19.40 -19.17 -29.45
C ALA A 168 -20.51 -19.95 -28.74
N ALA A 169 -21.14 -19.34 -27.74
CA ALA A 169 -22.15 -20.01 -26.92
C ALA A 169 -23.20 -19.06 -26.37
N GLU A 170 -24.33 -19.61 -25.93
CA GLU A 170 -25.37 -18.83 -25.25
C GLU A 170 -24.85 -18.20 -23.96
N ALA A 171 -25.34 -17.01 -23.64
CA ALA A 171 -24.98 -16.27 -22.44
C ALA A 171 -25.87 -16.65 -21.24
N VAL A 172 -25.27 -16.67 -20.05
CA VAL A 172 -25.94 -16.84 -18.75
C VAL A 172 -25.53 -15.68 -17.84
N TYR A 173 -26.48 -15.09 -17.14
CA TYR A 173 -26.18 -13.99 -16.22
C TYR A 173 -25.96 -14.52 -14.79
N ALA A 174 -24.78 -14.26 -14.25
CA ALA A 174 -24.29 -14.82 -12.98
C ALA A 174 -24.03 -13.75 -11.90
N ASN A 175 -24.76 -12.63 -11.93
CA ASN A 175 -24.66 -11.57 -10.92
C ASN A 175 -23.22 -11.07 -10.72
N TYR A 176 -22.69 -11.11 -9.49
CA TYR A 176 -21.32 -10.74 -9.18
C TYR A 176 -20.32 -11.89 -9.36
N GLY A 177 -20.75 -13.03 -9.93
CA GLY A 177 -19.89 -14.18 -10.20
C GLY A 177 -19.39 -14.91 -8.95
N ARG A 178 -20.13 -14.83 -7.84
CA ARG A 178 -19.75 -15.51 -6.59
C ARG A 178 -20.16 -16.98 -6.64
N ALA A 179 -19.53 -17.80 -5.79
CA ALA A 179 -19.88 -19.22 -5.70
C ALA A 179 -21.38 -19.43 -5.40
N GLU A 180 -21.98 -18.59 -4.54
CA GLU A 180 -23.42 -18.61 -4.25
C GLU A 180 -24.30 -18.18 -5.43
N ASP A 181 -23.79 -17.33 -6.33
CA ASP A 181 -24.54 -16.91 -7.52
C ASP A 181 -24.67 -18.09 -8.49
N PHE A 182 -23.58 -18.84 -8.72
CA PHE A 182 -23.63 -20.06 -9.53
C PHE A 182 -24.44 -21.19 -8.87
N ALA A 183 -24.38 -21.32 -7.55
CA ALA A 183 -25.24 -22.26 -6.81
C ALA A 183 -26.74 -21.91 -6.96
N TYR A 184 -27.08 -20.62 -6.94
CA TYR A 184 -28.44 -20.15 -7.19
C TYR A 184 -28.92 -20.51 -8.60
N LEU A 185 -28.09 -20.27 -9.63
CA LEU A 185 -28.39 -20.66 -11.00
C LEU A 185 -28.68 -22.17 -11.14
N ALA A 186 -27.82 -23.00 -10.55
CA ALA A 186 -27.99 -24.46 -10.54
C ALA A 186 -29.30 -24.88 -9.85
N ALA A 187 -29.63 -24.28 -8.70
CA ALA A 187 -30.88 -24.55 -7.97
C ALA A 187 -32.14 -24.15 -8.76
N ARG A 188 -32.04 -23.22 -9.72
CA ARG A 188 -33.12 -22.80 -10.61
C ARG A 188 -33.13 -23.58 -11.95
N GLY A 189 -32.24 -24.56 -12.12
CA GLY A 189 -32.14 -25.35 -13.34
C GLY A 189 -31.50 -24.63 -14.52
N VAL A 190 -30.80 -23.51 -14.29
CA VAL A 190 -30.08 -22.78 -15.34
C VAL A 190 -28.77 -23.51 -15.64
N ASN A 191 -28.62 -24.05 -16.84
CA ASN A 191 -27.41 -24.77 -17.25
C ASN A 191 -26.29 -23.81 -17.67
N VAL A 192 -25.19 -23.80 -16.91
CA VAL A 192 -23.98 -22.99 -17.16
C VAL A 192 -22.96 -23.73 -18.03
N THR A 193 -23.01 -25.07 -18.08
CA THR A 193 -21.98 -25.87 -18.73
C THR A 193 -21.87 -25.54 -20.23
N GLY A 194 -20.66 -25.18 -20.67
CA GLY A 194 -20.35 -24.79 -22.04
C GLY A 194 -20.92 -23.43 -22.48
N LYS A 195 -21.39 -22.60 -21.54
CA LYS A 195 -21.97 -21.28 -21.80
C LYS A 195 -20.97 -20.16 -21.56
N VAL A 196 -21.32 -18.94 -21.97
CA VAL A 196 -20.57 -17.72 -21.59
C VAL A 196 -21.22 -17.12 -20.36
N ALA A 197 -20.49 -17.11 -19.23
CA ALA A 197 -20.95 -16.46 -18.01
C ALA A 197 -20.76 -14.94 -18.10
N VAL A 198 -21.82 -14.18 -17.87
CA VAL A 198 -21.79 -12.72 -17.81
C VAL A 198 -21.96 -12.30 -16.36
N ALA A 199 -20.99 -11.58 -15.81
CA ALA A 199 -20.99 -11.14 -14.42
C ALA A 199 -20.53 -9.68 -14.29
N ARG A 200 -20.96 -8.99 -13.24
CA ARG A 200 -20.54 -7.62 -12.95
C ARG A 200 -19.42 -7.59 -11.90
N TYR A 201 -18.57 -6.57 -11.97
CA TYR A 201 -17.59 -6.28 -10.92
C TYR A 201 -18.25 -5.92 -9.58
N GLY A 202 -17.51 -6.07 -8.46
CA GLY A 202 -17.78 -5.29 -7.24
C GLY A 202 -17.93 -6.04 -5.91
N LYS A 203 -18.04 -7.38 -5.88
CA LYS A 203 -18.18 -8.14 -4.61
C LYS A 203 -17.08 -9.15 -4.32
N VAL A 204 -16.45 -9.69 -5.35
CA VAL A 204 -15.33 -10.62 -5.25
C VAL A 204 -14.24 -10.22 -6.23
N PHE A 205 -13.03 -10.72 -6.00
CA PHE A 205 -11.92 -10.51 -6.92
C PHE A 205 -12.28 -11.02 -8.32
N ARG A 206 -11.87 -10.28 -9.35
CA ARG A 206 -12.21 -10.59 -10.76
C ARG A 206 -11.68 -11.96 -11.20
N GLY A 207 -10.52 -12.40 -10.69
CA GLY A 207 -10.02 -13.75 -10.92
C GLY A 207 -10.93 -14.84 -10.32
N ASP A 208 -11.54 -14.58 -9.16
CA ASP A 208 -12.51 -15.50 -8.57
C ASP A 208 -13.82 -15.55 -9.40
N ILE A 209 -14.24 -14.47 -10.05
CA ILE A 209 -15.39 -14.49 -10.99
C ILE A 209 -15.12 -15.51 -12.11
N VAL A 210 -13.96 -15.43 -12.76
CA VAL A 210 -13.60 -16.30 -13.88
C VAL A 210 -13.43 -17.76 -13.42
N ARG A 211 -12.76 -17.97 -12.28
CA ARG A 211 -12.60 -19.30 -11.68
C ARG A 211 -13.93 -19.92 -11.28
N ASN A 212 -14.82 -19.19 -10.61
CA ASN A 212 -16.13 -19.69 -10.22
C ASN A 212 -16.97 -20.05 -11.46
N ALA A 213 -16.85 -19.28 -12.55
CA ALA A 213 -17.48 -19.61 -13.82
C ALA A 213 -16.92 -20.90 -14.42
N ARG A 214 -15.59 -21.07 -14.45
CA ARG A 214 -14.93 -22.32 -14.87
C ARG A 214 -15.40 -23.50 -14.03
N ASP A 215 -15.40 -23.36 -12.71
CA ASP A 215 -15.77 -24.42 -11.77
C ASP A 215 -17.26 -24.80 -11.90
N ALA A 216 -18.11 -23.86 -12.32
CA ALA A 216 -19.51 -24.10 -12.72
C ALA A 216 -19.67 -24.68 -14.15
N GLY A 217 -18.57 -24.87 -14.88
CA GLY A 217 -18.51 -25.46 -16.21
C GLY A 217 -18.67 -24.48 -17.37
N ALA A 218 -18.64 -23.17 -17.14
CA ALA A 218 -18.68 -22.17 -18.21
C ALA A 218 -17.46 -22.33 -19.15
N ALA A 219 -17.67 -22.05 -20.44
CA ALA A 219 -16.60 -22.08 -21.44
C ALA A 219 -15.84 -20.74 -21.53
N ALA A 220 -16.48 -19.63 -21.15
CA ALA A 220 -15.87 -18.31 -21.15
C ALA A 220 -16.55 -17.39 -20.13
N ALA A 221 -15.91 -16.27 -19.79
CA ALA A 221 -16.48 -15.23 -18.95
C ALA A 221 -16.45 -13.84 -19.61
N VAL A 222 -17.49 -13.05 -19.38
CA VAL A 222 -17.52 -11.61 -19.70
C VAL A 222 -17.81 -10.86 -18.42
N ILE A 223 -16.92 -9.93 -18.05
CA ILE A 223 -17.07 -9.12 -16.84
C ILE A 223 -17.36 -7.67 -17.24
N TYR A 224 -18.36 -7.04 -16.65
CA TYR A 224 -18.75 -5.66 -17.00
C TYR A 224 -18.88 -4.73 -15.79
N THR A 225 -18.72 -3.44 -16.04
CA THR A 225 -18.86 -2.37 -15.04
C THR A 225 -20.31 -1.89 -14.97
N ASP A 226 -21.12 -2.48 -14.08
CA ASP A 226 -22.56 -2.14 -13.99
C ASP A 226 -22.81 -0.71 -13.50
N ALA A 227 -23.74 0.00 -14.14
CA ALA A 227 -24.15 1.34 -13.77
C ALA A 227 -24.66 1.45 -12.31
N LYS A 228 -25.22 0.37 -11.77
CA LYS A 228 -25.67 0.27 -10.36
C LYS A 228 -24.57 0.63 -9.38
N ASP A 229 -23.36 0.16 -9.67
CA ASP A 229 -22.24 0.23 -8.73
C ASP A 229 -21.26 1.36 -9.11
N TYR A 230 -21.20 1.74 -10.40
CA TYR A 230 -20.16 2.65 -10.92
C TYR A 230 -20.68 3.87 -11.67
N ALA A 231 -22.00 4.09 -11.74
CA ALA A 231 -22.61 5.23 -12.44
C ALA A 231 -23.77 5.88 -11.66
N ALA A 232 -23.56 6.21 -10.38
CA ALA A 232 -24.63 6.80 -9.56
C ALA A 232 -24.93 8.28 -9.86
N GLY A 233 -24.19 8.92 -10.77
CA GLY A 233 -24.35 10.33 -11.11
C GLY A 233 -23.81 10.68 -12.49
N LYS A 234 -23.41 11.95 -12.67
CA LYS A 234 -22.81 12.41 -13.94
C LYS A 234 -21.49 11.68 -14.18
N ALA A 235 -21.36 11.13 -15.39
CA ALA A 235 -20.12 10.52 -15.85
C ALA A 235 -19.00 11.55 -16.05
N PHE A 236 -17.76 11.10 -15.94
CA PHE A 236 -16.59 11.86 -16.35
C PHE A 236 -16.70 12.26 -17.83
N PRO A 237 -16.38 13.51 -18.22
CA PRO A 237 -15.67 14.56 -17.47
C PRO A 237 -16.54 15.49 -16.61
N ASP A 238 -17.86 15.32 -16.61
CA ASP A 238 -18.82 16.23 -15.94
C ASP A 238 -19.15 15.82 -14.49
N GLY A 239 -18.72 14.64 -14.09
CA GLY A 239 -18.77 14.14 -12.72
C GLY A 239 -17.74 13.04 -12.48
N PRO A 240 -17.67 12.48 -11.27
CA PRO A 240 -16.63 11.51 -10.90
C PRO A 240 -16.91 10.08 -11.38
N TRP A 241 -18.10 9.83 -11.93
CA TRP A 241 -18.58 8.48 -12.20
C TRP A 241 -18.06 7.90 -13.51
N MET A 242 -18.02 6.57 -13.61
CA MET A 242 -17.53 5.87 -14.79
C MET A 242 -18.33 6.25 -16.04
N PRO A 243 -17.69 6.66 -17.14
CA PRO A 243 -18.34 6.82 -18.42
C PRO A 243 -18.93 5.50 -18.96
N PRO A 244 -20.01 5.54 -19.77
CA PRO A 244 -20.65 4.33 -20.28
C PRO A 244 -19.72 3.36 -21.03
N THR A 245 -18.69 3.89 -21.69
CA THR A 245 -17.68 3.12 -22.44
C THR A 245 -16.46 2.73 -21.58
N GLY A 246 -16.41 3.13 -20.31
CA GLY A 246 -15.33 2.80 -19.39
C GLY A 246 -15.27 1.33 -19.03
N VAL A 247 -14.05 0.79 -19.01
CA VAL A 247 -13.79 -0.64 -18.78
C VAL A 247 -12.79 -0.77 -17.65
N GLN A 248 -13.17 -1.51 -16.61
CA GLN A 248 -12.23 -1.95 -15.59
C GLN A 248 -11.41 -3.13 -16.15
N VAL A 249 -10.10 -2.99 -16.18
CA VAL A 249 -9.16 -4.08 -16.48
C VAL A 249 -8.53 -4.63 -15.20
N GLY A 250 -7.70 -5.66 -15.31
CA GLY A 250 -7.00 -6.20 -14.14
C GLY A 250 -6.49 -7.62 -14.30
N SER A 251 -5.67 -8.06 -13.35
CA SER A 251 -5.25 -9.45 -13.25
C SER A 251 -6.37 -10.38 -12.81
N THR A 252 -6.38 -11.59 -13.40
CA THR A 252 -7.23 -12.71 -12.99
C THR A 252 -6.46 -13.85 -12.33
N PHE A 253 -5.14 -13.71 -12.20
CA PHE A 253 -4.30 -14.64 -11.47
C PHE A 253 -4.55 -14.51 -9.96
N LYS A 254 -4.72 -15.64 -9.28
CA LYS A 254 -5.00 -15.67 -7.83
C LYS A 254 -3.74 -15.74 -6.96
N GLY A 255 -2.62 -16.17 -7.54
CA GLY A 255 -1.36 -16.24 -6.82
C GLY A 255 -0.79 -14.85 -6.52
N VAL A 256 0.38 -14.85 -5.88
CA VAL A 256 1.14 -13.65 -5.50
C VAL A 256 2.57 -13.84 -5.98
N GLY A 257 3.19 -12.79 -6.52
CA GLY A 257 4.51 -12.89 -7.14
C GLY A 257 4.47 -13.36 -8.60
N ASP A 258 5.64 -13.53 -9.19
CA ASP A 258 5.79 -14.09 -10.54
C ASP A 258 5.26 -15.54 -10.58
N PRO A 259 4.27 -15.85 -11.44
CA PRO A 259 3.75 -17.21 -11.60
C PRO A 259 4.82 -18.27 -11.93
N THR A 260 5.98 -17.88 -12.47
CA THR A 260 7.06 -18.80 -12.84
C THR A 260 8.06 -19.09 -11.71
N THR A 261 8.03 -18.33 -10.60
CA THR A 261 8.94 -18.50 -9.46
C THR A 261 8.22 -18.50 -8.12
N PRO A 262 7.20 -19.37 -7.93
CA PRO A 262 6.45 -19.36 -6.69
C PRO A 262 7.36 -19.65 -5.48
N MET A 263 7.42 -18.74 -4.51
CA MET A 263 8.16 -18.82 -3.24
C MET A 263 9.65 -18.44 -3.29
N TRP A 264 10.20 -18.03 -4.44
CA TRP A 264 11.56 -17.51 -4.54
C TRP A 264 11.69 -16.43 -5.61
N ALA A 265 12.62 -15.50 -5.41
CA ALA A 265 12.75 -14.36 -6.30
C ALA A 265 13.14 -14.73 -7.74
N SER A 266 12.60 -13.95 -8.67
CA SER A 266 12.90 -13.84 -10.09
C SER A 266 14.26 -13.22 -10.40
N SER A 267 15.26 -13.51 -9.56
CA SER A 267 16.64 -13.08 -9.73
C SER A 267 17.30 -13.74 -10.95
N GLU A 268 18.42 -13.18 -11.40
CA GLU A 268 19.17 -13.70 -12.54
C GLU A 268 19.60 -15.15 -12.32
N GLY A 269 19.31 -16.02 -13.30
CA GLY A 269 19.66 -17.45 -13.24
C GLY A 269 18.84 -18.30 -12.27
N CYS A 270 17.75 -17.79 -11.70
CA CYS A 270 16.87 -18.59 -10.85
C CYS A 270 16.22 -19.76 -11.60
N GLN A 271 15.82 -20.80 -10.86
CA GLN A 271 14.99 -21.86 -11.41
C GLN A 271 13.59 -21.32 -11.69
N ARG A 272 12.98 -21.73 -12.80
CA ARG A 272 11.63 -21.29 -13.20
C ARG A 272 10.79 -22.47 -13.64
N LEU A 273 9.50 -22.39 -13.36
CA LEU A 273 8.51 -23.15 -14.10
C LEU A 273 8.51 -22.69 -15.56
N SER A 274 8.24 -23.60 -16.50
CA SER A 274 7.95 -23.17 -17.86
C SER A 274 6.65 -22.35 -17.88
N ILE A 275 6.50 -21.46 -18.88
CA ILE A 275 5.27 -20.68 -19.05
C ILE A 275 4.05 -21.61 -19.13
N ALA A 276 4.16 -22.75 -19.82
CA ALA A 276 3.08 -23.72 -19.92
C ALA A 276 2.70 -24.32 -18.56
N GLU A 277 3.66 -24.65 -17.70
CA GLU A 277 3.39 -25.15 -16.35
C GLU A 277 2.76 -24.07 -15.47
N ALA A 278 3.26 -22.84 -15.51
CA ALA A 278 2.70 -21.72 -14.74
C ALA A 278 1.25 -21.42 -15.15
N MET A 279 0.98 -21.38 -16.47
CA MET A 279 -0.36 -21.13 -17.02
C MET A 279 -1.35 -22.30 -16.78
N ALA A 280 -0.85 -23.50 -16.50
CA ALA A 280 -1.66 -24.67 -16.17
C ALA A 280 -1.97 -24.83 -14.67
N SER A 281 -1.49 -23.91 -13.81
CA SER A 281 -1.74 -23.96 -12.37
C SER A 281 -3.19 -23.65 -12.01
N ASP A 282 -3.65 -24.14 -10.84
CA ASP A 282 -5.01 -23.89 -10.35
C ASP A 282 -5.28 -22.41 -9.98
N ASP A 283 -4.22 -21.62 -9.82
CA ASP A 283 -4.29 -20.18 -9.55
C ASP A 283 -4.60 -19.37 -10.82
N MET A 284 -4.44 -19.97 -12.00
CA MET A 284 -4.81 -19.37 -13.28
C MET A 284 -6.32 -19.51 -13.54
N PRO A 285 -6.92 -18.55 -14.28
CA PRO A 285 -8.36 -18.57 -14.57
C PRO A 285 -8.79 -19.79 -15.40
N GLY A 286 -7.94 -20.26 -16.33
CA GLY A 286 -8.14 -21.48 -17.11
C GLY A 286 -9.21 -21.43 -18.22
N ILE A 287 -9.95 -20.33 -18.36
CA ILE A 287 -10.91 -20.10 -19.47
C ILE A 287 -10.70 -18.69 -20.05
N PRO A 288 -11.08 -18.45 -21.32
CA PRO A 288 -11.03 -17.12 -21.90
C PRO A 288 -11.99 -16.17 -21.19
N ALA A 289 -11.54 -14.93 -20.98
CA ALA A 289 -12.35 -13.90 -20.37
C ALA A 289 -12.09 -12.52 -21.00
N LEU A 290 -13.13 -11.69 -21.09
CA LEU A 290 -13.01 -10.30 -21.54
C LEU A 290 -13.68 -9.34 -20.55
N PRO A 291 -13.05 -8.19 -20.25
CA PRO A 291 -13.73 -7.09 -19.61
C PRO A 291 -14.45 -6.24 -20.67
N VAL A 292 -15.66 -5.79 -20.37
CA VAL A 292 -16.45 -4.93 -21.26
C VAL A 292 -17.02 -3.73 -20.51
N SER A 293 -17.43 -2.73 -21.28
CA SER A 293 -18.00 -1.51 -20.73
C SER A 293 -19.37 -1.76 -20.12
N GLY A 294 -19.85 -0.83 -19.28
CA GLY A 294 -21.22 -0.88 -18.77
C GLY A 294 -22.25 -0.86 -19.90
N MET A 295 -22.01 -0.06 -20.94
CA MET A 295 -22.85 0.02 -22.14
C MET A 295 -22.94 -1.32 -22.87
N ASP A 296 -21.79 -1.96 -23.12
CA ASP A 296 -21.73 -3.26 -23.81
C ASP A 296 -22.37 -4.36 -22.97
N GLY A 297 -22.09 -4.38 -21.66
CA GLY A 297 -22.71 -5.31 -20.71
C GLY A 297 -24.24 -5.20 -20.71
N GLU A 298 -24.78 -3.99 -20.69
CA GLU A 298 -26.22 -3.76 -20.76
C GLU A 298 -26.80 -4.23 -22.11
N ALA A 299 -26.11 -3.98 -23.22
CA ALA A 299 -26.53 -4.46 -24.54
C ALA A 299 -26.64 -5.99 -24.60
N ILE A 300 -25.71 -6.70 -23.93
CA ILE A 300 -25.76 -8.16 -23.76
C ILE A 300 -26.97 -8.56 -22.91
N LEU A 301 -27.13 -7.95 -21.73
CA LEU A 301 -28.19 -8.28 -20.78
C LEU A 301 -29.60 -8.05 -21.33
N ARG A 302 -29.78 -7.09 -22.26
CA ARG A 302 -31.05 -6.87 -22.98
C ARG A 302 -31.50 -8.08 -23.81
N LEU A 303 -30.58 -8.92 -24.25
CA LEU A 303 -30.88 -10.08 -25.10
C LEU A 303 -30.84 -11.42 -24.36
N ILE A 304 -30.41 -11.44 -23.09
CA ILE A 304 -30.51 -12.63 -22.24
C ILE A 304 -31.99 -12.83 -21.86
N GLY A 305 -32.50 -14.03 -22.12
CA GLY A 305 -33.85 -14.49 -21.83
C GLY A 305 -33.92 -15.35 -20.57
N GLY A 306 -34.93 -16.22 -20.49
CA GLY A 306 -35.16 -17.05 -19.31
C GLY A 306 -35.86 -16.32 -18.16
N ASP A 307 -35.80 -16.89 -16.97
CA ASP A 307 -36.42 -16.35 -15.75
C ASP A 307 -35.85 -14.96 -15.41
N VAL A 308 -36.70 -14.09 -14.86
CA VAL A 308 -36.27 -12.79 -14.34
C VAL A 308 -35.34 -13.03 -13.14
N ALA A 309 -34.20 -12.34 -13.15
CA ALA A 309 -33.24 -12.43 -12.04
C ALA A 309 -33.81 -11.79 -10.76
N PRO A 310 -33.36 -12.21 -9.57
CA PRO A 310 -33.73 -11.58 -8.30
C PRO A 310 -33.58 -10.05 -8.30
N GLU A 311 -34.32 -9.36 -7.43
CA GLU A 311 -34.31 -7.89 -7.33
C GLU A 311 -32.91 -7.35 -7.05
N ASP A 312 -32.15 -7.99 -6.16
CA ASP A 312 -30.78 -7.63 -5.81
C ASP A 312 -29.79 -7.85 -6.98
N TRP A 313 -30.14 -8.70 -7.94
CA TRP A 313 -29.37 -8.96 -9.16
C TRP A 313 -29.68 -8.00 -10.31
N GLN A 314 -30.66 -7.11 -10.16
CA GLN A 314 -30.97 -6.11 -11.19
C GLN A 314 -29.87 -5.04 -11.28
N GLY A 315 -29.74 -4.40 -12.45
CA GLY A 315 -28.79 -3.32 -12.73
C GLY A 315 -29.30 -1.94 -12.37
N GLY A 316 -28.49 -0.90 -12.66
CA GLY A 316 -28.84 0.50 -12.42
C GLY A 316 -29.82 1.03 -13.47
N ALA A 317 -30.80 1.86 -13.07
CA ALA A 317 -31.70 2.50 -14.02
C ALA A 317 -30.90 3.39 -15.01
N PRO A 318 -31.25 3.43 -16.32
CA PRO A 318 -32.45 2.90 -16.96
C PRO A 318 -32.31 1.48 -17.58
N ALA A 319 -31.47 0.61 -17.01
CA ALA A 319 -31.28 -0.75 -17.53
C ALA A 319 -32.59 -1.57 -17.63
N PRO A 320 -32.67 -2.53 -18.58
CA PRO A 320 -33.81 -3.45 -18.66
C PRO A 320 -33.88 -4.37 -17.43
N ALA A 321 -34.99 -5.11 -17.30
CA ALA A 321 -35.04 -6.24 -16.38
C ALA A 321 -34.04 -7.33 -16.82
N TYR A 322 -33.08 -7.64 -15.95
CA TYR A 322 -32.10 -8.69 -16.18
C TYR A 322 -32.72 -10.06 -15.96
N ARG A 323 -32.29 -11.01 -16.79
CA ARG A 323 -32.77 -12.39 -16.81
C ARG A 323 -31.60 -13.36 -16.75
N LEU A 324 -31.85 -14.59 -16.31
CA LEU A 324 -30.81 -15.55 -15.96
C LEU A 324 -30.19 -16.27 -17.16
N GLY A 325 -30.91 -16.42 -18.28
CA GLY A 325 -30.50 -17.28 -19.39
C GLY A 325 -30.73 -18.78 -19.10
N PRO A 326 -30.07 -19.70 -19.84
CA PRO A 326 -29.20 -19.42 -20.98
C PRO A 326 -29.97 -18.93 -22.21
N GLY A 327 -29.33 -18.08 -23.01
CA GLY A 327 -29.86 -17.65 -24.32
C GLY A 327 -31.08 -16.73 -24.21
N PRO A 328 -31.68 -16.30 -25.34
CA PRO A 328 -31.30 -16.62 -26.71
C PRO A 328 -30.08 -15.81 -27.21
N ALA A 329 -29.53 -14.91 -26.39
CA ALA A 329 -28.25 -14.26 -26.64
C ALA A 329 -27.12 -15.27 -26.78
N VAL A 330 -26.41 -15.23 -27.91
CA VAL A 330 -25.19 -15.98 -28.19
C VAL A 330 -24.03 -15.01 -28.31
N LEU A 331 -23.02 -15.20 -27.48
CA LEU A 331 -21.77 -14.45 -27.52
C LEU A 331 -20.71 -15.27 -28.27
N ASN A 332 -20.08 -14.64 -29.26
CA ASN A 332 -18.87 -15.14 -29.90
C ASN A 332 -17.70 -14.31 -29.38
N LEU A 333 -16.96 -14.89 -28.44
CA LEU A 333 -15.82 -14.32 -27.75
C LEU A 333 -14.55 -14.97 -28.28
N THR A 334 -13.54 -14.15 -28.61
CA THR A 334 -12.19 -14.63 -28.85
C THR A 334 -11.23 -13.79 -28.03
N TYR A 335 -10.36 -14.45 -27.27
CA TYR A 335 -9.23 -13.83 -26.59
C TYR A 335 -7.97 -14.63 -26.93
N VAL A 336 -6.91 -13.92 -27.30
CA VAL A 336 -5.57 -14.47 -27.46
C VAL A 336 -4.63 -13.58 -26.65
N GLY A 337 -4.10 -14.14 -25.58
CA GLY A 337 -3.05 -13.55 -24.76
C GLY A 337 -1.67 -13.71 -25.39
N ASN A 338 -0.74 -12.90 -24.92
CA ASN A 338 0.68 -13.01 -25.19
C ASN A 338 1.42 -13.04 -23.84
N GLU A 339 1.65 -14.25 -23.34
CA GLU A 339 2.46 -14.52 -22.16
C GLU A 339 3.94 -14.30 -22.49
N THR A 340 4.58 -13.31 -21.86
CA THR A 340 5.93 -12.90 -22.19
C THR A 340 6.73 -12.61 -20.94
N MET A 341 7.99 -13.08 -20.93
CA MET A 341 8.96 -12.66 -19.93
C MET A 341 9.37 -11.21 -20.19
N ALA A 342 9.12 -10.32 -19.23
CA ALA A 342 9.46 -8.91 -19.31
C ALA A 342 10.27 -8.49 -18.07
N THR A 343 11.05 -7.42 -18.21
CA THR A 343 11.79 -6.86 -17.08
C THR A 343 10.97 -5.79 -16.39
N ILE A 344 10.74 -5.96 -15.08
CA ILE A 344 10.15 -4.96 -14.19
C ILE A 344 11.26 -4.30 -13.36
N GLN A 345 11.02 -3.11 -12.83
CA GLN A 345 12.01 -2.30 -12.11
C GLN A 345 11.41 -1.66 -10.86
N ASN A 346 11.78 -2.19 -9.70
CA ASN A 346 11.54 -1.51 -8.43
C ASN A 346 12.53 -0.36 -8.24
N VAL A 347 12.12 0.72 -7.59
CA VAL A 347 13.01 1.80 -7.14
C VAL A 347 13.18 1.69 -5.64
N ILE A 348 14.42 1.54 -5.17
CA ILE A 348 14.75 1.40 -3.75
C ILE A 348 15.65 2.56 -3.34
N SER A 349 15.21 3.37 -2.38
CA SER A 349 15.95 4.51 -1.84
C SER A 349 16.14 4.38 -0.33
N VAL A 350 17.33 4.70 0.18
CA VAL A 350 17.72 4.43 1.57
C VAL A 350 18.17 5.69 2.29
N ILE A 351 17.59 5.95 3.46
CA ILE A 351 18.04 6.97 4.41
C ILE A 351 18.63 6.26 5.63
N GLU A 352 19.96 6.21 5.70
CA GLU A 352 20.66 5.40 6.71
C GLU A 352 20.49 5.94 8.14
N GLY A 353 20.09 5.05 9.06
CA GLY A 353 19.96 5.34 10.48
C GLY A 353 21.29 5.69 11.15
N LYS A 354 21.27 6.52 12.20
CA LYS A 354 22.49 6.93 12.92
C LYS A 354 22.90 5.98 14.06
N GLU A 355 21.96 5.24 14.63
CA GLU A 355 22.17 4.49 15.87
C GLU A 355 21.83 2.99 15.71
N GLU A 356 20.76 2.69 14.97
CA GLU A 356 20.33 1.33 14.60
C GLU A 356 20.24 1.21 13.07
N PRO A 357 21.34 1.38 12.31
CA PRO A 357 21.31 1.37 10.84
C PRO A 357 20.81 0.03 10.24
N GLU A 358 20.87 -1.05 11.01
CA GLU A 358 20.39 -2.38 10.67
C GLU A 358 18.91 -2.63 11.04
N ARG A 359 18.17 -1.60 11.48
CA ARG A 359 16.71 -1.69 11.69
C ARG A 359 15.99 -0.86 10.63
N TYR A 360 14.94 -1.42 10.04
CA TYR A 360 14.27 -0.81 8.88
C TYR A 360 12.84 -0.40 9.17
N VAL A 361 12.50 0.84 8.83
CA VAL A 361 11.14 1.28 8.60
C VAL A 361 10.97 1.41 7.09
N ILE A 362 10.14 0.55 6.50
CA ILE A 362 9.95 0.50 5.05
C ILE A 362 8.65 1.21 4.69
N LEU A 363 8.69 2.12 3.72
CA LEU A 363 7.53 2.77 3.15
C LEU A 363 7.40 2.31 1.71
N GLY A 364 6.23 1.84 1.30
CA GLY A 364 6.01 1.29 -0.04
C GLY A 364 4.74 1.78 -0.72
N ASN A 365 4.83 1.83 -2.06
CA ASN A 365 3.76 2.18 -2.99
C ASN A 365 4.14 1.61 -4.37
N HIS A 366 3.22 1.01 -5.12
CA HIS A 366 3.52 0.64 -6.51
C HIS A 366 3.38 1.81 -7.48
N ARG A 367 3.83 1.62 -8.72
CA ARG A 367 3.88 2.68 -9.76
C ARG A 367 3.25 2.24 -11.06
N ASP A 368 3.33 0.96 -11.40
CA ASP A 368 2.69 0.47 -12.60
C ASP A 368 1.18 0.68 -12.51
N ALA A 369 0.58 1.07 -13.62
CA ALA A 369 -0.85 1.31 -13.73
C ALA A 369 -1.36 0.64 -15.00
N TRP A 370 -2.61 0.17 -15.00
CA TRP A 370 -3.23 -0.34 -16.22
C TRP A 370 -3.36 0.70 -17.34
N THR A 371 -3.55 1.97 -16.97
CA THR A 371 -3.66 3.11 -17.89
C THR A 371 -2.75 4.24 -17.39
N PHE A 372 -3.28 5.44 -17.14
CA PHE A 372 -2.55 6.61 -16.63
C PHE A 372 -2.33 6.59 -15.12
N GLY A 373 -3.25 5.98 -14.37
CA GLY A 373 -3.14 5.79 -12.93
C GLY A 373 -3.13 7.08 -12.11
N GLY A 374 -4.10 7.97 -12.32
CA GLY A 374 -4.27 9.22 -11.56
C GLY A 374 -4.43 8.98 -10.06
N VAL A 375 -5.30 8.06 -9.70
CA VAL A 375 -5.47 7.54 -8.34
C VAL A 375 -4.52 6.37 -8.14
N ASP A 376 -4.75 5.30 -8.91
CA ASP A 376 -4.10 4.01 -8.74
C ASP A 376 -2.95 3.85 -9.74
N PRO A 377 -1.68 3.94 -9.29
CA PRO A 377 -1.21 4.17 -7.91
C PRO A 377 -0.55 5.53 -7.70
N ASN A 378 -0.52 6.38 -8.73
CA ASN A 378 0.39 7.52 -8.70
C ASN A 378 -0.03 8.61 -7.70
N SER A 379 -1.25 8.56 -7.14
CA SER A 379 -1.59 9.39 -5.97
C SER A 379 -0.68 9.06 -4.78
N GLY A 380 -0.39 7.77 -4.55
CA GLY A 380 0.59 7.32 -3.56
C GLY A 380 2.03 7.57 -3.97
N THR A 381 2.38 7.39 -5.25
CA THR A 381 3.75 7.71 -5.70
C THR A 381 4.03 9.20 -5.54
N ALA A 382 3.07 10.07 -5.84
CA ALA A 382 3.18 11.51 -5.62
C ALA A 382 3.32 11.85 -4.12
N ALA A 383 2.54 11.20 -3.25
CA ALA A 383 2.68 11.36 -1.79
C ALA A 383 4.05 10.87 -1.27
N LEU A 384 4.58 9.76 -1.82
CA LEU A 384 5.90 9.23 -1.50
C LEU A 384 7.03 10.19 -1.90
N LEU A 385 6.93 10.82 -3.06
CA LEU A 385 7.93 11.81 -3.50
C LEU A 385 7.83 13.10 -2.68
N GLU A 386 6.61 13.52 -2.34
CA GLU A 386 6.38 14.70 -1.52
C GLU A 386 6.91 14.51 -0.09
N LEU A 387 6.64 13.37 0.55
CA LEU A 387 7.22 13.07 1.87
C LEU A 387 8.74 12.94 1.82
N ALA A 388 9.30 12.35 0.75
CA ALA A 388 10.75 12.23 0.57
C ALA A 388 11.44 13.60 0.52
N GLN A 389 10.84 14.56 -0.17
CA GLN A 389 11.31 15.95 -0.19
C GLN A 389 11.35 16.54 1.22
N ARG A 390 10.28 16.36 2.02
CA ARG A 390 10.22 16.85 3.41
C ARG A 390 11.29 16.22 4.29
N LEU A 391 11.51 14.90 4.19
CA LEU A 391 12.57 14.21 4.92
C LEU A 391 13.95 14.76 4.57
N SER A 392 14.20 15.11 3.30
CA SER A 392 15.45 15.76 2.88
C SER A 392 15.61 17.14 3.52
N GLU A 393 14.54 17.94 3.61
CA GLU A 393 14.59 19.22 4.33
C GLU A 393 14.90 19.04 5.81
N LEU A 394 14.37 18.00 6.47
CA LEU A 394 14.78 17.67 7.84
C LEU A 394 16.29 17.37 7.91
N GLN A 395 16.83 16.57 6.98
CA GLN A 395 18.27 16.27 6.95
C GLN A 395 19.13 17.52 6.79
N LYS A 396 18.70 18.48 5.95
CA LYS A 396 19.35 19.79 5.82
C LYS A 396 19.32 20.61 7.11
N LYS A 397 18.40 20.30 8.04
CA LYS A 397 18.33 20.85 9.41
C LYS A 397 18.99 19.96 10.47
N GLY A 398 19.81 19.00 10.05
CA GLY A 398 20.61 18.14 10.94
C GLY A 398 19.87 16.92 11.46
N TRP A 399 18.67 16.62 10.97
CA TRP A 399 17.99 15.37 11.31
C TRP A 399 18.69 14.17 10.66
N ARG A 400 18.80 13.07 11.40
CA ARG A 400 19.11 11.75 10.87
C ARG A 400 18.35 10.73 11.72
N PRO A 401 17.58 9.82 11.10
CA PRO A 401 16.73 8.91 11.86
C PRO A 401 17.56 7.96 12.70
N ARG A 402 17.02 7.49 13.82
CA ARG A 402 17.71 6.48 14.66
C ARG A 402 17.85 5.17 13.90
N ARG A 403 16.77 4.73 13.23
CA ARG A 403 16.68 3.54 12.38
C ARG A 403 16.73 3.91 10.90
N THR A 404 17.13 2.98 10.05
CA THR A 404 17.15 3.22 8.60
C THR A 404 15.73 3.28 8.04
N ILE A 405 15.46 4.27 7.20
CA ILE A 405 14.22 4.35 6.43
C ILE A 405 14.50 3.86 5.00
N ILE A 406 13.66 2.98 4.48
CA ILE A 406 13.74 2.51 3.09
C ILE A 406 12.45 2.94 2.38
N LEU A 407 12.60 3.74 1.33
CA LEU A 407 11.50 4.13 0.44
C LEU A 407 11.52 3.18 -0.76
N CYS A 408 10.42 2.48 -0.96
CA CYS A 408 10.25 1.50 -2.02
C CYS A 408 9.14 1.94 -2.95
N ASN A 409 9.44 1.95 -4.25
CA ASN A 409 8.44 2.11 -5.28
C ASN A 409 8.40 0.84 -6.14
N TRP A 410 7.31 0.09 -5.99
CA TRP A 410 7.14 -1.25 -6.56
C TRP A 410 6.66 -1.19 -8.02
N ASP A 411 6.91 -2.27 -8.76
CA ASP A 411 6.48 -2.46 -10.14
C ASP A 411 5.74 -3.79 -10.26
N ALA A 412 4.90 -3.93 -11.29
CA ALA A 412 4.03 -5.08 -11.53
C ALA A 412 3.15 -5.49 -10.33
N GLU A 413 2.72 -4.53 -9.52
CA GLU A 413 1.71 -4.81 -8.48
C GLU A 413 0.41 -5.26 -9.14
N GLU A 414 0.02 -4.59 -10.21
CA GLU A 414 -1.27 -4.76 -10.88
C GLU A 414 -1.47 -6.18 -11.41
N TYR A 415 -0.35 -6.85 -11.70
CA TYR A 415 -0.34 -8.23 -12.19
C TYR A 415 -0.50 -9.27 -11.08
N ALA A 416 0.04 -9.05 -9.88
CA ALA A 416 -0.14 -9.86 -8.66
C ALA A 416 0.93 -9.54 -7.60
N LEU A 417 1.12 -8.26 -7.27
CA LEU A 417 2.09 -7.82 -6.26
C LEU A 417 3.53 -8.23 -6.60
N ILE A 418 3.86 -8.34 -7.89
CA ILE A 418 5.06 -9.06 -8.35
C ILE A 418 6.31 -8.39 -7.78
N GLY A 419 6.50 -7.09 -8.04
CA GLY A 419 7.73 -6.40 -7.63
C GLY A 419 7.99 -6.43 -6.12
N SER A 420 6.98 -6.23 -5.28
CA SER A 420 7.18 -6.30 -3.82
C SER A 420 7.45 -7.74 -3.36
N THR A 421 6.77 -8.73 -3.95
CA THR A 421 6.97 -10.14 -3.63
C THR A 421 8.37 -10.60 -3.97
N GLU A 422 8.83 -10.36 -5.21
CA GLU A 422 10.17 -10.75 -5.65
C GLU A 422 11.25 -10.11 -4.76
N TRP A 423 11.06 -8.84 -4.38
CA TRP A 423 12.00 -8.15 -3.50
C TRP A 423 12.02 -8.71 -2.08
N VAL A 424 10.84 -9.05 -1.54
CA VAL A 424 10.73 -9.72 -0.24
C VAL A 424 11.42 -11.08 -0.28
N GLU A 425 11.21 -11.86 -1.34
CA GLU A 425 11.77 -13.19 -1.46
C GLU A 425 13.29 -13.17 -1.62
N GLU A 426 13.83 -12.24 -2.41
CA GLU A 426 15.27 -12.06 -2.62
C GLU A 426 15.96 -11.68 -1.30
N ASN A 427 15.29 -10.86 -0.50
CA ASN A 427 15.86 -10.25 0.70
C ASN A 427 15.36 -10.90 2.01
N ARG A 428 14.65 -12.02 1.94
CA ARG A 428 13.85 -12.60 3.04
C ARG A 428 14.58 -12.62 4.38
N ALA A 429 15.75 -13.24 4.43
CA ALA A 429 16.52 -13.39 5.67
C ALA A 429 16.88 -12.03 6.30
N MET A 430 17.21 -11.04 5.46
CA MET A 430 17.60 -9.70 5.89
C MET A 430 16.38 -8.94 6.42
N ILE A 431 15.29 -8.87 5.66
CA ILE A 431 14.12 -8.08 6.06
C ILE A 431 13.36 -8.70 7.23
N THR A 432 13.23 -10.03 7.30
CA THR A 432 12.57 -10.71 8.43
C THR A 432 13.29 -10.43 9.76
N SER A 433 14.62 -10.29 9.75
CA SER A 433 15.41 -10.08 10.97
C SER A 433 15.59 -8.61 11.37
N ARG A 434 15.26 -7.67 10.48
CA ARG A 434 15.65 -6.25 10.61
C ARG A 434 14.50 -5.26 10.48
N THR A 435 13.43 -5.62 9.79
CA THR A 435 12.32 -4.71 9.54
C THR A 435 11.45 -4.57 10.79
N VAL A 436 11.29 -3.33 11.24
CA VAL A 436 10.41 -2.92 12.33
C VAL A 436 8.96 -2.93 11.85
N ALA A 437 8.70 -2.28 10.72
CA ALA A 437 7.37 -2.22 10.11
C ALA A 437 7.44 -1.89 8.62
N TYR A 438 6.39 -2.26 7.89
CA TYR A 438 6.11 -1.84 6.53
C TYR A 438 4.87 -0.93 6.49
N LEU A 439 4.98 0.24 5.86
CA LEU A 439 3.92 1.23 5.74
C LEU A 439 3.54 1.38 4.28
N ASN A 440 2.40 0.83 3.90
CA ASN A 440 1.85 0.86 2.56
C ASN A 440 0.96 2.10 2.37
N VAL A 441 1.16 2.79 1.26
CA VAL A 441 0.18 3.74 0.71
C VAL A 441 0.14 3.51 -0.79
N ASP A 442 -0.84 2.73 -1.21
CA ASP A 442 -1.13 2.45 -2.61
C ASP A 442 -1.80 3.67 -3.25
N SER A 443 -3.12 3.72 -3.26
CA SER A 443 -3.91 4.86 -3.65
C SER A 443 -4.04 5.81 -2.45
N ALA A 444 -3.14 6.79 -2.36
CA ALA A 444 -3.16 7.77 -1.27
C ALA A 444 -4.46 8.56 -1.21
N VAL A 445 -5.01 8.93 -2.38
CA VAL A 445 -6.15 9.84 -2.45
C VAL A 445 -7.11 9.46 -3.56
N TYR A 446 -8.40 9.42 -3.24
CA TYR A 446 -9.49 9.25 -4.22
C TYR A 446 -10.80 9.91 -3.75
N GLY A 447 -10.71 10.92 -2.88
CA GLY A 447 -11.88 11.68 -2.42
C GLY A 447 -11.78 12.04 -0.94
N ARG A 448 -12.92 12.04 -0.25
CA ARG A 448 -13.02 12.43 1.17
C ARG A 448 -13.02 11.22 2.11
N GLY A 449 -12.65 11.44 3.37
CA GLY A 449 -12.61 10.40 4.41
C GLY A 449 -11.18 9.89 4.65
N PHE A 450 -10.99 9.12 5.71
CA PHE A 450 -9.71 8.48 6.03
C PHE A 450 -9.94 7.05 6.42
N TYR A 451 -9.11 6.15 5.88
CA TYR A 451 -9.17 4.72 6.11
C TYR A 451 -7.79 4.20 6.43
N ALA A 452 -7.71 3.27 7.37
CA ALA A 452 -6.48 2.56 7.66
C ALA A 452 -6.78 1.11 8.03
N SER A 453 -5.90 0.21 7.62
CA SER A 453 -5.84 -1.17 8.06
C SER A 453 -4.45 -1.48 8.59
N ALA A 454 -4.34 -2.23 9.68
CA ALA A 454 -3.04 -2.50 10.26
C ALA A 454 -2.99 -3.79 11.08
N THR A 455 -1.76 -4.25 11.35
CA THR A 455 -1.52 -5.19 12.45
C THR A 455 -1.79 -4.49 13.80
N PRO A 456 -2.43 -5.16 14.79
CA PRO A 456 -3.00 -4.49 15.97
C PRO A 456 -2.03 -3.65 16.80
N GLN A 457 -0.76 -4.01 16.81
CA GLN A 457 0.28 -3.28 17.55
C GLN A 457 0.55 -1.87 17.03
N LEU A 458 0.09 -1.52 15.82
CA LEU A 458 0.22 -0.19 15.21
C LEU A 458 -1.03 0.69 15.41
N ASP A 459 -2.13 0.15 15.94
CA ASP A 459 -3.41 0.85 16.02
C ASP A 459 -3.31 2.19 16.75
N GLU A 460 -2.71 2.17 17.94
CA GLU A 460 -2.59 3.37 18.77
C GLU A 460 -1.66 4.40 18.13
N LEU A 461 -0.59 3.94 17.48
CA LEU A 461 0.33 4.81 16.75
C LEU A 461 -0.40 5.56 15.63
N LEU A 462 -1.23 4.87 14.84
CA LEU A 462 -2.03 5.47 13.77
C LEU A 462 -3.01 6.50 14.32
N LYS A 463 -3.72 6.18 15.40
CA LYS A 463 -4.64 7.11 16.07
C LYS A 463 -3.90 8.36 16.55
N GLU A 464 -2.80 8.20 17.28
CA GLU A 464 -2.02 9.33 17.82
C GLU A 464 -1.37 10.19 16.73
N ALA A 465 -0.90 9.57 15.64
CA ALA A 465 -0.38 10.32 14.50
C ALA A 465 -1.49 11.10 13.78
N SER A 466 -2.66 10.50 13.58
CA SER A 466 -3.80 11.16 12.92
C SER A 466 -4.37 12.36 13.70
N LYS A 467 -4.19 12.41 15.03
CA LYS A 467 -4.55 13.58 15.85
C LYS A 467 -3.67 14.81 15.58
N GLN A 468 -2.48 14.61 15.05
CA GLN A 468 -1.53 15.69 14.75
C GLN A 468 -1.63 16.20 13.31
N VAL A 469 -2.26 15.42 12.43
CA VAL A 469 -2.46 15.81 11.03
C VAL A 469 -3.76 16.61 10.94
N GLN A 470 -3.71 17.77 10.29
CA GLN A 470 -4.88 18.59 10.05
C GLN A 470 -5.85 17.88 9.09
N ASN A 471 -7.15 17.94 9.38
CA ASN A 471 -8.16 17.48 8.44
C ASN A 471 -8.10 18.36 7.17
N PRO A 472 -7.84 17.76 5.98
CA PRO A 472 -7.71 18.53 4.75
C PRO A 472 -9.01 19.23 4.34
N ASP A 473 -10.18 18.72 4.74
CA ASP A 473 -11.48 19.29 4.39
C ASP A 473 -11.99 20.30 5.44
N ASN A 474 -11.43 20.30 6.65
CA ASN A 474 -11.83 21.21 7.72
C ASN A 474 -10.66 21.54 8.65
N ARG A 475 -10.14 22.76 8.55
CA ARG A 475 -8.92 23.20 9.27
C ARG A 475 -9.05 23.27 10.79
N THR A 476 -10.26 23.22 11.35
CA THR A 476 -10.48 23.24 12.81
C THR A 476 -10.41 21.86 13.46
N GLU A 477 -10.32 20.80 12.65
CA GLU A 477 -10.35 19.41 13.08
C GLU A 477 -9.05 18.71 12.70
N SER A 478 -8.76 17.63 13.40
CA SER A 478 -7.70 16.69 13.04
C SER A 478 -8.20 15.63 12.07
N LEU A 479 -7.28 14.94 11.39
CA LEU A 479 -7.60 13.78 10.57
C LEU A 479 -8.25 12.66 11.42
N TYR A 480 -7.88 12.56 12.70
CA TYR A 480 -8.54 11.68 13.66
C TYR A 480 -10.02 12.02 13.87
N ASP A 481 -10.37 13.31 13.96
CA ASP A 481 -11.76 13.74 14.14
C ASP A 481 -12.60 13.39 12.89
N LEU A 482 -12.05 13.60 11.68
CA LEU A 482 -12.65 13.16 10.43
C LEU A 482 -12.88 11.64 10.42
N TRP A 483 -11.88 10.88 10.86
CA TRP A 483 -11.92 9.43 10.89
C TRP A 483 -12.96 8.90 11.87
N MET A 484 -13.01 9.46 13.08
CA MET A 484 -13.99 9.12 14.12
C MET A 484 -15.43 9.48 13.74
N ALA A 485 -15.61 10.50 12.91
CA ALA A 485 -16.91 10.87 12.37
C ALA A 485 -17.41 9.91 11.27
N SER A 486 -16.56 9.00 10.78
CA SER A 486 -16.97 7.99 9.80
C SER A 486 -17.85 6.92 10.47
N ASN A 487 -18.80 6.37 9.72
CA ASN A 487 -19.60 5.22 10.16
C ASN A 487 -18.85 3.88 10.03
N THR A 488 -17.52 3.92 9.91
CA THR A 488 -16.68 2.73 9.68
C THR A 488 -16.48 1.98 10.99
N SER A 489 -16.86 0.71 11.03
CA SER A 489 -16.65 -0.18 12.18
C SER A 489 -16.13 -1.53 11.72
N PRO A 490 -14.98 -2.01 12.23
CA PRO A 490 -14.06 -1.32 13.15
C PRO A 490 -13.42 -0.08 12.51
N LEU A 491 -12.96 0.87 13.33
CA LEU A 491 -12.30 2.09 12.85
C LEU A 491 -11.02 1.79 12.05
N ILE A 492 -10.26 0.80 12.52
CA ILE A 492 -9.05 0.27 11.85
C ILE A 492 -9.38 -1.13 11.33
N GLY A 493 -9.21 -1.33 10.03
CA GLY A 493 -9.33 -2.64 9.40
C GLY A 493 -8.14 -3.56 9.72
N ARG A 494 -8.26 -4.83 9.36
CA ARG A 494 -7.16 -5.80 9.47
C ARG A 494 -6.66 -6.18 8.10
N LEU A 495 -5.34 -6.28 7.97
CA LEU A 495 -4.64 -6.72 6.75
C LEU A 495 -4.80 -8.24 6.58
N GLY A 496 -6.03 -8.68 6.31
CA GLY A 496 -6.36 -10.09 6.07
C GLY A 496 -6.43 -10.46 4.58
N GLY A 497 -6.56 -9.47 3.70
CA GLY A 497 -6.59 -9.66 2.24
C GLY A 497 -5.19 -9.54 1.60
N GLY A 498 -5.09 -9.79 0.30
CA GLY A 498 -3.87 -9.61 -0.49
C GLY A 498 -4.06 -8.54 -1.57
N GLY A 499 -4.68 -7.42 -1.22
CA GLY A 499 -5.11 -6.40 -2.18
C GLY A 499 -4.10 -5.28 -2.46
N SER A 500 -2.89 -5.36 -1.92
CA SER A 500 -1.77 -4.46 -2.23
C SER A 500 -0.47 -5.04 -1.65
N ASP A 501 0.66 -4.36 -1.87
CA ASP A 501 2.02 -4.82 -1.60
C ASP A 501 2.32 -5.18 -0.13
N TYR A 502 1.50 -4.71 0.83
CA TYR A 502 1.63 -5.15 2.23
C TYR A 502 1.51 -6.67 2.38
N SER A 503 0.87 -7.35 1.42
CA SER A 503 0.70 -8.81 1.41
C SER A 503 2.03 -9.55 1.55
N SER A 504 3.02 -9.08 0.79
CA SER A 504 4.39 -9.59 0.73
C SER A 504 5.09 -9.44 2.08
N PHE A 505 4.68 -8.51 2.93
CA PHE A 505 5.32 -8.25 4.22
C PHE A 505 4.59 -8.96 5.37
N VAL A 506 3.28 -8.78 5.52
CA VAL A 506 2.56 -9.29 6.70
C VAL A 506 2.17 -10.77 6.57
N GLN A 507 1.65 -11.21 5.43
CA GLN A 507 1.23 -12.61 5.23
C GLN A 507 2.42 -13.51 4.91
N HIS A 508 3.37 -13.03 4.10
CA HIS A 508 4.44 -13.88 3.61
C HIS A 508 5.61 -14.08 4.59
N ILE A 509 5.94 -13.04 5.37
CA ILE A 509 7.10 -13.06 6.30
C ILE A 509 6.82 -12.49 7.70
N GLY A 510 5.59 -12.08 8.00
CA GLY A 510 5.17 -11.71 9.37
C GLY A 510 5.68 -10.35 9.86
N ILE A 511 5.93 -9.40 8.96
CA ILE A 511 6.31 -8.03 9.34
C ILE A 511 5.08 -7.23 9.77
N PRO A 512 5.14 -6.46 10.88
CA PRO A 512 4.11 -5.50 11.24
C PRO A 512 3.83 -4.52 10.10
N SER A 513 2.58 -4.41 9.67
CA SER A 513 2.23 -3.59 8.51
C SER A 513 1.04 -2.69 8.77
N ALA A 514 1.02 -1.56 8.08
CA ALA A 514 -0.14 -0.68 7.96
C ALA A 514 -0.37 -0.32 6.49
N ASP A 515 -1.62 -0.09 6.14
CA ASP A 515 -2.11 0.43 4.87
C ASP A 515 -3.07 1.60 5.16
N MET A 516 -2.95 2.70 4.43
CA MET A 516 -3.76 3.89 4.69
C MET A 516 -4.08 4.69 3.43
N SER A 517 -5.26 5.31 3.40
CA SER A 517 -5.75 6.10 2.28
C SER A 517 -6.73 7.20 2.69
N ILE A 518 -6.91 8.21 1.83
CA ILE A 518 -7.89 9.28 1.97
C ILE A 518 -8.88 9.25 0.80
N GLY A 519 -10.09 8.75 1.04
CA GLY A 519 -11.12 8.67 0.01
C GLY A 519 -12.09 7.52 0.23
N SER A 520 -13.30 7.62 -0.32
CA SER A 520 -14.34 6.61 -0.18
C SER A 520 -15.00 6.17 -1.49
N GLU A 521 -14.82 6.92 -2.59
CA GLU A 521 -15.50 6.67 -3.88
C GLU A 521 -14.51 6.78 -5.04
N TYR A 522 -14.35 5.71 -5.81
CA TYR A 522 -13.37 5.65 -6.90
C TYR A 522 -13.95 4.90 -8.10
N ALA A 523 -14.87 5.56 -8.80
CA ALA A 523 -15.67 4.92 -9.84
C ALA A 523 -14.90 4.63 -11.15
N VAL A 524 -13.84 5.38 -11.43
CA VAL A 524 -13.03 5.24 -12.67
C VAL A 524 -11.87 4.26 -12.55
N TYR A 525 -11.86 3.44 -11.49
CA TYR A 525 -10.86 2.42 -11.20
C TYR A 525 -10.44 1.61 -12.43
N HIS A 526 -9.13 1.44 -12.63
CA HIS A 526 -8.54 0.63 -13.71
C HIS A 526 -9.08 0.95 -15.13
N SER A 527 -9.55 2.17 -15.37
CA SER A 527 -10.11 2.58 -16.65
C SER A 527 -9.23 3.64 -17.33
N LEU A 528 -9.54 3.98 -18.57
CA LEU A 528 -8.85 5.07 -19.28
C LEU A 528 -9.02 6.43 -18.59
N TYR A 529 -10.06 6.58 -17.76
CA TYR A 529 -10.45 7.83 -17.11
C TYR A 529 -9.83 8.02 -15.73
N ASP A 530 -9.01 7.06 -15.28
CA ASP A 530 -8.16 7.28 -14.11
C ASP A 530 -6.92 8.08 -14.49
N ASP A 531 -7.10 9.38 -14.66
CA ASP A 531 -6.08 10.32 -15.11
C ASP A 531 -5.90 11.53 -14.16
N PHE A 532 -4.95 12.40 -14.49
CA PHE A 532 -4.71 13.63 -13.72
C PHE A 532 -5.94 14.55 -13.66
N ILE A 533 -6.75 14.62 -14.72
CA ILE A 533 -7.90 15.52 -14.79
C ILE A 533 -8.99 15.05 -13.85
N TRP A 534 -9.22 13.74 -13.74
CA TRP A 534 -10.14 13.18 -12.75
C TRP A 534 -9.69 13.55 -11.33
N MET A 535 -8.39 13.39 -11.03
CA MET A 535 -7.85 13.77 -9.72
C MET A 535 -8.05 15.26 -9.45
N GLU A 536 -7.65 16.13 -10.37
CA GLU A 536 -7.71 17.59 -10.24
C GLU A 536 -9.17 18.10 -10.11
N LYS A 537 -10.15 17.39 -10.66
CA LYS A 537 -11.56 17.81 -10.58
C LYS A 537 -12.30 17.23 -9.39
N PHE A 538 -12.04 15.97 -9.05
CA PHE A 538 -12.90 15.20 -8.16
C PHE A 538 -12.15 14.55 -6.99
N GLY A 539 -10.98 13.97 -7.24
CA GLY A 539 -10.20 13.32 -6.19
C GLY A 539 -9.64 14.29 -5.15
N ASP A 540 -8.88 15.29 -5.60
CA ASP A 540 -8.25 16.31 -4.73
C ASP A 540 -7.94 17.63 -5.45
N PRO A 541 -8.95 18.48 -5.69
CA PRO A 541 -8.77 19.69 -6.51
C PRO A 541 -7.75 20.69 -6.03
N LEU A 542 -7.42 20.66 -4.73
CA LEU A 542 -6.44 21.56 -4.13
C LEU A 542 -5.16 20.82 -3.73
N PHE A 543 -5.04 19.52 -3.98
CA PHE A 543 -3.91 18.67 -3.58
C PHE A 543 -3.61 18.66 -2.06
N GLN A 544 -4.57 19.12 -1.24
CA GLN A 544 -4.41 19.21 0.21
C GLN A 544 -4.60 17.85 0.89
N ARG A 545 -5.35 16.94 0.27
CA ARG A 545 -5.51 15.56 0.75
C ARG A 545 -4.25 14.75 0.50
N HIS A 546 -3.55 14.96 -0.62
CA HIS A 546 -2.23 14.36 -0.86
C HIS A 546 -1.23 14.81 0.21
N VAL A 547 -1.22 16.10 0.54
CA VAL A 547 -0.39 16.64 1.63
C VAL A 547 -0.75 16.03 2.97
N ALA A 548 -2.04 15.81 3.27
CA ALA A 548 -2.47 15.11 4.48
C ALA A 548 -2.06 13.63 4.49
N ALA A 549 -2.18 12.92 3.38
CA ALA A 549 -1.75 11.52 3.23
C ALA A 549 -0.23 11.37 3.45
N ALA A 550 0.57 12.21 2.80
CA ALA A 550 2.02 12.27 3.03
C ALA A 550 2.38 12.64 4.48
N SER A 551 1.56 13.50 5.12
CA SER A 551 1.74 13.90 6.51
C SER A 551 1.53 12.74 7.49
N ILE A 552 0.44 12.00 7.37
CA ILE A 552 0.17 10.84 8.26
C ILE A 552 1.19 9.72 8.01
N TRP A 553 1.48 9.42 6.74
CA TRP A 553 2.43 8.38 6.37
C TRP A 553 3.84 8.66 6.89
N GLY A 554 4.34 9.88 6.66
CA GLY A 554 5.65 10.30 7.14
C GLY A 554 5.71 10.47 8.65
N LEU A 555 4.65 10.92 9.31
CA LEU A 555 4.64 11.05 10.78
C LEU A 555 4.71 9.69 11.47
N VAL A 556 3.98 8.69 10.96
CA VAL A 556 4.07 7.30 11.45
C VAL A 556 5.49 6.76 11.23
N ALA A 557 6.09 7.02 10.06
CA ALA A 557 7.47 6.64 9.77
C ALA A 557 8.48 7.28 10.73
N LEU A 558 8.38 8.60 10.96
CA LEU A 558 9.25 9.35 11.88
C LEU A 558 9.17 8.80 13.31
N ARG A 559 7.95 8.48 13.79
CA ARG A 559 7.77 7.90 15.12
C ARG A 559 8.45 6.53 15.23
N LEU A 560 8.30 5.67 14.22
CA LEU A 560 8.95 4.35 14.21
C LEU A 560 10.47 4.44 14.03
N SER A 561 10.95 5.43 13.26
CA SER A 561 12.36 5.58 12.94
C SER A 561 13.15 6.27 14.03
N ASP A 562 12.54 7.14 14.84
CA ASP A 562 13.25 8.03 15.76
C ASP A 562 13.06 7.69 17.23
N GLU A 563 11.90 7.12 17.63
CA GLU A 563 11.64 6.82 19.04
C GLU A 563 12.57 5.73 19.56
N GLU A 564 13.16 5.94 20.73
CA GLU A 564 14.07 4.98 21.35
C GLU A 564 13.36 3.65 21.63
N ILE A 565 12.16 3.74 22.23
CA ILE A 565 11.25 2.62 22.44
C ILE A 565 10.22 2.63 21.32
N LEU A 566 10.08 1.51 20.60
CA LEU A 566 9.07 1.38 19.56
C LEU A 566 7.66 1.56 20.14
N PRO A 567 6.81 2.42 19.54
CA PRO A 567 5.45 2.70 20.02
C PRO A 567 4.44 1.58 19.70
N PHE A 568 4.82 0.33 19.92
CA PHE A 568 3.96 -0.84 19.73
C PHE A 568 3.07 -1.10 20.93
N ASN A 569 1.80 -1.37 20.68
CA ASN A 569 0.81 -1.70 21.71
C ASN A 569 0.26 -3.12 21.53
N TYR A 570 0.85 -4.08 22.24
CA TYR A 570 0.43 -5.49 22.16
C TYR A 570 -0.86 -5.80 22.95
N SER A 571 -1.36 -4.88 23.77
CA SER A 571 -2.64 -5.07 24.47
C SER A 571 -3.82 -5.12 23.50
N TYR A 572 -3.80 -4.33 22.42
CA TYR A 572 -4.78 -4.45 21.34
C TYR A 572 -4.66 -5.78 20.59
N TYR A 573 -3.45 -6.29 20.41
CA TYR A 573 -3.24 -7.60 19.79
C TYR A 573 -3.92 -8.72 20.59
N ALA A 574 -3.79 -8.69 21.92
CA ALA A 574 -4.47 -9.67 22.77
C ALA A 574 -6.00 -9.59 22.63
N ALA A 575 -6.57 -8.38 22.55
CA ALA A 575 -8.01 -8.19 22.34
C ALA A 575 -8.47 -8.69 20.96
N GLU A 576 -7.70 -8.44 19.91
CA GLU A 576 -8.01 -8.92 18.55
C GLU A 576 -7.96 -10.45 18.46
N LEU A 577 -7.03 -11.10 19.17
CA LEU A 577 -7.00 -12.56 19.27
C LEU A 577 -8.24 -13.11 20.00
N GLU A 578 -8.70 -12.44 21.05
CA GLU A 578 -9.95 -12.79 21.75
C GLU A 578 -11.16 -12.67 20.81
N ASN A 579 -11.26 -11.57 20.06
CA ASN A 579 -12.31 -11.35 19.06
C ASN A 579 -12.29 -12.44 17.97
N GLY A 580 -11.11 -12.78 17.44
CA GLY A 580 -10.94 -13.85 16.47
C GLY A 580 -11.38 -15.22 17.02
N ALA A 581 -11.04 -15.52 18.28
CA ALA A 581 -11.47 -16.76 18.93
C ALA A 581 -12.99 -16.83 19.14
N MET A 582 -13.66 -15.71 19.40
CA MET A 582 -15.13 -15.65 19.44
C MET A 582 -15.73 -15.98 18.07
N GLY A 583 -15.23 -15.38 16.99
CA GLY A 583 -15.70 -15.67 15.63
C GLY A 583 -15.50 -17.14 15.23
N ILE A 584 -14.40 -17.78 15.65
CA ILE A 584 -14.20 -19.21 15.45
C ILE A 584 -15.19 -20.02 16.29
N SER A 585 -15.42 -19.64 17.54
CA SER A 585 -16.35 -20.33 18.45
C SER A 585 -17.77 -20.41 17.88
N GLU A 586 -18.24 -19.35 17.23
CA GLU A 586 -19.53 -19.32 16.54
C GLU A 586 -19.58 -20.29 15.35
N ARG A 587 -18.51 -20.33 14.54
CA ARG A 587 -18.43 -21.19 13.35
C ARG A 587 -18.34 -22.67 13.66
N VAL A 588 -17.73 -23.03 14.79
CA VAL A 588 -17.54 -24.45 15.19
C VAL A 588 -18.61 -24.94 16.18
N LEU A 589 -19.66 -24.15 16.42
CA LEU A 589 -20.72 -24.51 17.35
C LEU A 589 -21.38 -25.84 16.92
N GLY A 590 -21.41 -26.82 17.82
CA GLY A 590 -21.94 -28.16 17.55
C GLY A 590 -20.98 -29.12 16.84
N MET A 591 -19.78 -28.67 16.46
CA MET A 591 -18.72 -29.53 15.94
C MET A 591 -17.94 -30.17 17.11
N PRO A 592 -17.41 -31.41 16.97
CA PRO A 592 -16.63 -32.09 18.01
C PRO A 592 -15.19 -31.54 18.10
N VAL A 593 -15.04 -30.21 18.24
CA VAL A 593 -13.75 -29.50 18.30
C VAL A 593 -13.69 -28.68 19.59
N SER A 594 -12.58 -28.80 20.33
CA SER A 594 -12.35 -27.99 21.53
C SER A 594 -11.45 -26.80 21.24
N LEU A 595 -11.90 -25.60 21.60
CA LEU A 595 -11.12 -24.36 21.54
C LEU A 595 -10.38 -24.04 22.85
N SER A 596 -10.37 -24.96 23.82
CA SER A 596 -9.67 -24.76 25.09
C SER A 596 -8.16 -24.48 24.91
N PRO A 597 -7.42 -25.16 24.03
CA PRO A 597 -6.02 -24.82 23.77
C PRO A 597 -5.83 -23.39 23.25
N LEU A 598 -6.67 -22.95 22.30
CA LEU A 598 -6.65 -21.59 21.75
C LEU A 598 -6.85 -20.54 22.84
N HIS A 599 -7.92 -20.67 23.64
CA HIS A 599 -8.20 -19.75 24.74
C HIS A 599 -7.08 -19.74 25.79
N LYS A 600 -6.46 -20.89 26.07
CA LYS A 600 -5.31 -20.97 26.98
C LYS A 600 -4.12 -20.18 26.43
N SER A 601 -3.77 -20.35 25.16
CA SER A 601 -2.68 -19.62 24.50
C SER A 601 -2.93 -18.11 24.48
N ILE A 602 -4.17 -17.67 24.20
CA ILE A 602 -4.53 -16.24 24.24
C ILE A 602 -4.36 -15.68 25.66
N LYS A 603 -4.78 -16.42 26.69
CA LYS A 603 -4.60 -16.02 28.09
C LYS A 603 -3.12 -15.97 28.51
N GLU A 604 -2.28 -16.84 27.96
CA GLU A 604 -0.83 -16.81 28.18
C GLU A 604 -0.19 -15.61 27.49
N PHE A 605 -0.56 -15.35 26.24
CA PHE A 605 -0.14 -14.16 25.50
C PHE A 605 -0.52 -12.88 26.24
N ARG A 606 -1.77 -12.74 26.69
CA ARG A 606 -2.23 -11.58 27.46
C ARG A 606 -1.43 -11.36 28.75
N ARG A 607 -1.05 -12.45 29.44
CA ARG A 607 -0.18 -12.36 30.63
C ARG A 607 1.23 -11.86 30.28
N ALA A 608 1.79 -12.31 29.17
CA ALA A 608 3.08 -11.84 28.68
C ALA A 608 3.03 -10.35 28.32
N VAL A 609 1.97 -9.90 27.63
CA VAL A 609 1.76 -8.50 27.30
C VAL A 609 1.71 -7.62 28.55
N LEU A 610 0.92 -8.00 29.57
CA LEU A 610 0.85 -7.24 30.82
C LEU A 610 2.21 -7.11 31.51
N LYS A 611 3.06 -8.14 31.42
CA LYS A 611 4.42 -8.09 31.94
C LYS A 611 5.27 -7.09 31.16
N VAL A 612 5.27 -7.16 29.83
CA VAL A 612 6.01 -6.23 28.95
C VAL A 612 5.54 -4.79 29.19
N ASP A 613 4.24 -4.54 29.25
CA ASP A 613 3.68 -3.20 29.52
C ASP A 613 4.13 -2.66 30.89
N SER A 614 4.28 -3.52 31.89
CA SER A 614 4.79 -3.11 33.20
C SER A 614 6.27 -2.75 33.18
N GLU A 615 7.09 -3.51 32.43
CA GLU A 615 8.52 -3.25 32.27
C GLU A 615 8.76 -1.98 31.43
N LEU A 616 8.00 -1.79 30.35
CA LEU A 616 8.05 -0.59 29.52
C LEU A 616 7.79 0.69 30.31
N LYS A 617 6.80 0.69 31.22
CA LYS A 617 6.52 1.84 32.10
C LYS A 617 7.73 2.21 32.97
N VAL A 618 8.46 1.21 33.47
CA VAL A 618 9.67 1.43 34.27
C VAL A 618 10.78 1.99 33.39
N CYS A 619 11.00 1.43 32.20
CA CYS A 619 11.99 1.93 31.24
C CYS A 619 11.73 3.39 30.84
N ILE A 620 10.48 3.75 30.53
CA ILE A 620 10.08 5.12 30.18
C ILE A 620 10.38 6.08 31.35
N LEU A 621 10.08 5.67 32.59
CA LEU A 621 10.38 6.48 33.77
C LEU A 621 11.89 6.68 33.95
N LEU A 622 12.69 5.65 33.73
CA LEU A 622 14.15 5.72 33.82
C LEU A 622 14.74 6.64 32.74
N ILE A 623 14.28 6.54 31.50
CA ILE A 623 14.70 7.44 30.41
C ILE A 623 14.36 8.89 30.76
N ALA A 624 13.13 9.15 31.24
CA ALA A 624 12.72 10.49 31.65
C ALA A 624 13.59 11.05 32.79
N LEU A 625 14.00 10.21 33.74
CA LEU A 625 14.90 10.60 34.83
C LEU A 625 16.35 10.83 34.38
N CYS A 626 16.83 10.14 33.34
CA CYS A 626 18.18 10.34 32.79
C CYS A 626 18.27 11.58 31.88
N CYS A 627 17.16 12.01 31.29
CA CYS A 627 17.08 13.18 30.41
C CYS A 627 16.75 14.49 31.15
N ALA A 628 16.34 14.41 32.43
CA ALA A 628 16.10 15.56 33.32
C ALA A 628 17.36 15.88 34.14
#